data_AF-A0A942G7C9-F1
#
_entry.id   AF-A0A942G7C9-F1
#
_cell.length_a   1.000
_cell.length_b   1.000
_cell.length_c   1.000
_cell.angle_alpha   90.00
_cell.angle_beta   90.00
_cell.angle_gamma   90.00
#
_symmetry.space_group_name_H-M   'P 1'
#
loop_
_entity.id
_entity.type
_entity.pdbx_description
1 polymer ?
#
loop_
_entity_poly.entity_id
_entity_poly.type
_entity_poly.pdbx_seq_one_letter_code
_entity_poly.pdbx_strand_id
1 'polypeptide(L)'
;MRLLEQHIPSVGAISVPLHQESEELYRDLDKAGEIRRLRRLEQLGLVAEAWHGARHTRWEATLLNLDLIERSKALPRVKVGARVRLPNGLIFSSGTELMKVWALILNIGHLRWTFEAEAELLHALAQHRHIEALLGALPHDVDVDAWARRIVDGQDRYRFYQVLGYYRMSYKLTPGASLDAWFAALGAYIGLGVQSEQLVKLRYVFKRARRLAYLSLDAEFTPSVQRINYAELATNTMVLDRLLWRRGVTSAASDEFDGLERYLSERVYSGLETLERLSSRRGDLRRRIEHILDVGGAKAAVETLAAGELQAATADRRYTAVVRVILEKPFVPVRSGEPSVRSSEVALRVNSWLDRRSLSVDFEVRELPDGDRFILQGNAPPGQPYSRAAALVAAMLGIELLRERVVGQYAGSSIEMLRLVHDHFFSEACEAVALSAASLIFPDGRWEARSRLGMQSANLLAKAGDLTGSIASQDVSRLSGPEAAEITALAHATRGLQGAGPAIALLTPLVAVGDDGQDLLELDGFAICYDLQRDALTLTVVEAKRRQRRSRSSAVRALGAKLSNAMLPPATFRGRLVSAEKGRIGMAWRHIRIPAHLPRGSARTGS
;
A
#
# COMPACT_ATOMS: atom_id res chain seq x y z
N MET A 1 5.54 -27.98 32.75
CA MET A 1 6.49 -27.19 31.95
C MET A 1 6.63 -27.89 30.63
N ARG A 2 6.32 -27.18 29.54
CA ARG A 2 6.48 -27.70 28.17
C ARG A 2 7.61 -26.95 27.50
N LEU A 3 8.57 -27.67 26.91
CA LEU A 3 9.63 -27.08 26.11
C LEU A 3 9.20 -27.04 24.64
N LEU A 4 9.31 -25.88 23.99
CA LEU A 4 9.10 -25.74 22.56
C LEU A 4 10.44 -25.65 21.86
N GLU A 5 10.69 -26.53 20.91
CA GLU A 5 11.95 -26.59 20.16
C GLU A 5 11.69 -26.46 18.66
N GLN A 6 12.51 -25.64 17.99
CA GLN A 6 12.53 -25.54 16.55
C GLN A 6 13.87 -25.02 16.05
N HIS A 7 14.34 -25.57 14.94
CA HIS A 7 15.46 -25.01 14.19
C HIS A 7 14.93 -24.06 13.11
N ILE A 8 15.36 -22.80 13.14
CA ILE A 8 15.10 -21.83 12.07
C ILE A 8 16.43 -21.51 11.37
N PRO A 9 16.57 -21.71 10.04
CA PRO A 9 17.86 -21.70 9.35
C PRO A 9 18.80 -20.52 9.65
N SER A 10 18.28 -19.29 9.74
CA SER A 10 19.07 -18.07 9.98
C SER A 10 19.25 -17.71 11.45
N VAL A 11 18.52 -18.39 12.34
CA VAL A 11 18.45 -18.09 13.78
C VAL A 11 19.17 -19.18 14.58
N GLY A 12 19.16 -20.42 14.09
CA GLY A 12 19.64 -21.61 14.77
C GLY A 12 18.54 -22.34 15.56
N ALA A 13 18.96 -23.13 16.54
CA ALA A 13 18.05 -23.84 17.43
C ALA A 13 17.45 -22.88 18.48
N ILE A 14 16.12 -22.79 18.48
CA ILE A 14 15.34 -22.08 19.48
C ILE A 14 14.76 -23.10 20.45
N SER A 15 14.87 -22.81 21.74
CA SER A 15 14.26 -23.59 22.82
C SER A 15 13.59 -22.66 23.82
N VAL A 16 12.26 -22.65 23.86
CA VAL A 16 11.48 -21.78 24.76
C VAL A 16 10.66 -22.60 25.75
N PRO A 17 10.87 -22.44 27.07
CA PRO A 17 10.02 -23.05 28.06
C PRO A 17 8.69 -22.29 28.19
N LEU A 18 7.59 -23.01 28.19
CA LEU A 18 6.27 -22.53 28.59
C LEU A 18 5.97 -23.00 30.01
N HIS A 19 5.38 -22.10 30.79
CA HIS A 19 4.98 -22.33 32.17
C HIS A 19 3.53 -21.90 32.37
N GLN A 20 2.88 -22.42 33.41
CA GLN A 20 1.61 -21.92 33.95
C GLN A 20 0.61 -21.53 32.84
N GLU A 21 0.27 -20.25 32.71
CA GLU A 21 -0.75 -19.76 31.77
C GLU A 21 -0.37 -19.98 30.30
N SER A 22 0.91 -19.81 29.93
CA SER A 22 1.31 -20.01 28.53
C SER A 22 1.32 -21.49 28.14
N GLU A 23 1.65 -22.39 29.07
CA GLU A 23 1.57 -23.84 28.87
C GLU A 23 0.12 -24.33 28.74
N GLU A 24 -0.77 -23.79 29.58
CA GLU A 24 -2.20 -24.08 29.54
C GLU A 24 -2.81 -23.65 28.21
N LEU A 25 -2.64 -22.38 27.82
CA LEU A 25 -3.14 -21.88 26.54
C LEU A 25 -2.56 -22.66 25.37
N TYR A 26 -1.26 -22.96 25.38
CA TYR A 26 -0.67 -23.76 24.31
C TYR A 26 -1.39 -25.11 24.17
N ARG A 27 -1.69 -25.79 25.27
CA ARG A 27 -2.39 -27.08 25.26
C ARG A 27 -3.78 -26.96 24.66
N ASP A 28 -4.51 -25.91 25.02
CA ASP A 28 -5.84 -25.63 24.47
C ASP A 28 -5.78 -25.38 22.96
N LEU A 29 -4.82 -24.58 22.50
CA LEU A 29 -4.59 -24.30 21.08
C LEU A 29 -4.14 -25.53 20.30
N ASP A 30 -3.29 -26.37 20.88
CA ASP A 30 -2.80 -27.62 20.28
C ASP A 30 -3.95 -28.61 20.10
N LYS A 31 -4.77 -28.77 21.16
CA LYS A 31 -5.99 -29.59 21.13
C LYS A 31 -7.00 -29.09 20.09
N ALA A 32 -7.15 -27.77 19.95
CA ALA A 32 -8.00 -27.15 18.93
C ALA A 32 -7.42 -27.25 17.50
N GLY A 33 -6.19 -27.75 17.35
CA GLY A 33 -5.49 -27.86 16.06
C GLY A 33 -4.89 -26.55 15.53
N GLU A 34 -4.93 -25.48 16.31
CA GLU A 34 -4.43 -24.16 15.91
C GLU A 34 -2.90 -24.15 15.79
N ILE A 35 -2.17 -24.86 16.66
CA ILE A 35 -0.70 -24.98 16.53
C ILE A 35 -0.31 -25.62 15.20
N ARG A 36 -0.98 -26.71 14.81
CA ARG A 36 -0.78 -27.37 13.51
C ARG A 36 -1.15 -26.48 12.33
N ARG A 37 -2.13 -25.60 12.50
CA ARG A 37 -2.51 -24.61 11.48
C ARG A 37 -1.44 -23.53 11.35
N LEU A 38 -0.98 -22.95 12.45
CA LEU A 38 0.07 -21.90 12.46
C LEU A 38 1.40 -22.38 11.86
N ARG A 39 1.74 -23.66 12.03
CA ARG A 39 2.91 -24.30 11.39
C ARG A 39 2.83 -24.42 9.87
N ARG A 40 1.65 -24.27 9.29
CA ARG A 40 1.42 -24.33 7.83
C ARG A 40 1.00 -22.98 7.26
N LEU A 41 0.75 -22.01 8.13
CA LEU A 41 0.31 -20.69 7.74
C LEU A 41 1.53 -19.83 7.44
N GLU A 42 1.71 -19.47 6.18
CA GLU A 42 2.77 -18.54 5.76
C GLU A 42 2.57 -17.18 6.44
N GLN A 43 3.64 -16.65 7.04
CA GLN A 43 3.62 -15.37 7.77
C GLN A 43 3.24 -14.21 6.84
N LEU A 44 3.80 -14.22 5.63
CA LEU A 44 3.64 -13.17 4.64
C LEU A 44 2.45 -13.40 3.69
N GLY A 45 1.69 -14.48 3.86
CA GLY A 45 0.48 -14.73 3.07
C GLY A 45 0.76 -14.70 1.56
N LEU A 46 -0.04 -13.94 0.80
CA LEU A 46 0.13 -13.83 -0.66
C LEU A 46 1.49 -13.24 -1.10
N VAL A 47 2.17 -12.50 -0.22
CA VAL A 47 3.52 -11.98 -0.53
C VAL A 47 4.51 -13.14 -0.74
N ALA A 48 4.29 -14.31 -0.11
CA ALA A 48 5.10 -15.52 -0.33
C ALA A 48 4.93 -16.13 -1.73
N GLU A 49 3.85 -15.78 -2.44
CA GLU A 49 3.66 -16.17 -3.84
C GLU A 49 4.46 -15.28 -4.80
N ALA A 50 4.66 -14.01 -4.47
CA ALA A 50 5.56 -13.13 -5.20
C ALA A 50 7.03 -13.46 -4.89
N TRP A 51 7.33 -13.75 -3.63
CA TRP A 51 8.68 -14.06 -3.19
C TRP A 51 8.75 -15.49 -2.69
N HIS A 52 9.09 -16.45 -3.57
CA HIS A 52 9.06 -17.88 -3.21
C HIS A 52 10.00 -18.29 -2.06
N GLY A 53 11.01 -17.48 -1.75
CA GLY A 53 11.84 -17.66 -0.55
C GLY A 53 11.12 -17.30 0.76
N ALA A 54 10.06 -16.50 0.69
CA ALA A 54 9.34 -15.89 1.80
C ALA A 54 8.28 -16.81 2.43
N ARG A 55 8.58 -18.11 2.53
CA ARG A 55 7.65 -19.17 2.98
C ARG A 55 7.75 -19.53 4.46
N HIS A 56 8.48 -18.72 5.24
CA HIS A 56 8.49 -18.92 6.68
C HIS A 56 7.08 -18.75 7.26
N THR A 57 6.81 -19.50 8.30
CA THR A 57 5.49 -19.72 8.86
C THR A 57 5.22 -18.76 10.01
N ARG A 58 3.95 -18.53 10.32
CA ARG A 58 3.54 -17.80 11.52
C ARG A 58 4.09 -18.45 12.78
N TRP A 59 4.17 -19.78 12.81
CA TRP A 59 4.72 -20.49 13.95
C TRP A 59 6.21 -20.18 14.18
N GLU A 60 7.00 -20.04 13.11
CA GLU A 60 8.40 -19.60 13.20
C GLU A 60 8.51 -18.19 13.79
N ALA A 61 7.68 -17.25 13.31
CA ALA A 61 7.60 -15.91 13.88
C ALA A 61 7.11 -15.90 15.34
N THR A 62 6.16 -16.77 15.70
CA THR A 62 5.68 -16.95 17.07
C THR A 62 6.81 -17.44 17.98
N LEU A 63 7.57 -18.47 17.56
CA LEU A 63 8.69 -18.99 18.35
C LEU A 63 9.81 -17.98 18.53
N LEU A 64 10.16 -17.24 17.48
CA LEU A 64 11.15 -16.18 17.58
C LEU A 64 10.72 -15.09 18.55
N ASN A 65 9.44 -14.70 18.52
CA ASN A 65 8.88 -13.75 19.48
C ASN A 65 8.90 -14.30 20.92
N LEU A 66 8.53 -15.57 21.10
CA LEU A 66 8.56 -16.26 22.40
C LEU A 66 9.99 -16.33 22.98
N ASP A 67 10.99 -16.58 22.14
CA ASP A 67 12.39 -16.58 22.56
C ASP A 67 12.86 -15.17 22.97
N LEU A 68 12.56 -14.14 22.19
CA LEU A 68 12.89 -12.75 22.53
C LEU A 68 12.24 -12.34 23.87
N ILE A 69 11.01 -12.78 24.11
CA ILE A 69 10.32 -12.61 25.40
C ILE A 69 11.07 -13.33 26.53
N GLU A 70 11.50 -14.57 26.33
CA GLU A 70 12.24 -15.33 27.36
C GLU A 70 13.59 -14.66 27.68
N ARG A 71 14.34 -14.22 26.65
CA ARG A 71 15.59 -13.49 26.83
C ARG A 71 15.40 -12.15 27.54
N SER A 72 14.23 -11.53 27.38
CA SER A 72 13.92 -10.25 28.04
C SER A 72 13.93 -10.34 29.59
N LYS A 73 13.85 -11.55 30.16
CA LYS A 73 13.98 -11.79 31.60
C LYS A 73 15.35 -11.38 32.15
N ALA A 74 16.40 -11.51 31.35
CA ALA A 74 17.76 -11.12 31.74
C ALA A 74 17.99 -9.60 31.69
N LEU A 75 17.02 -8.82 31.20
CA LEU A 75 17.18 -7.39 30.96
C LEU A 75 16.76 -6.58 32.21
N PRO A 76 17.69 -5.89 32.89
CA PRO A 76 17.40 -5.23 34.17
C PRO A 76 16.32 -4.15 34.08
N ARG A 77 16.17 -3.52 32.92
CA ARG A 77 15.22 -2.42 32.70
C ARG A 77 13.81 -2.90 32.38
N VAL A 78 13.67 -4.09 31.81
CA VAL A 78 12.39 -4.65 31.36
C VAL A 78 11.56 -5.20 32.52
N LYS A 79 12.18 -5.87 33.50
CA LYS A 79 11.53 -6.38 34.74
C LYS A 79 10.21 -7.14 34.51
N VAL A 80 10.25 -8.20 33.69
CA VAL A 80 9.06 -9.01 33.32
C VAL A 80 8.74 -10.17 34.29
N GLY A 81 9.50 -10.32 35.37
CA GLY A 81 9.32 -11.42 36.33
C GLY A 81 8.20 -11.22 37.36
N ALA A 82 7.69 -10.00 37.53
CA ALA A 82 6.66 -9.71 38.53
C ALA A 82 5.26 -10.15 38.07
N ARG A 83 4.42 -10.59 39.03
CA ARG A 83 2.99 -10.85 38.81
C ARG A 83 2.29 -9.65 38.19
N VAL A 84 1.26 -9.91 37.39
CA VAL A 84 0.50 -8.87 36.70
C VAL A 84 -0.98 -9.02 37.03
N ARG A 85 -1.59 -7.97 37.57
CA ARG A 85 -3.05 -7.91 37.73
C ARG A 85 -3.68 -7.23 36.51
N LEU A 86 -4.63 -7.89 35.87
CA LEU A 86 -5.42 -7.35 34.76
C LEU A 86 -6.57 -6.46 35.27
N PRO A 87 -7.18 -5.63 34.40
CA PRO A 87 -8.28 -4.73 34.80
C PRO A 87 -9.48 -5.43 35.45
N ASN A 88 -9.77 -6.67 35.04
CA ASN A 88 -10.85 -7.48 35.61
C ASN A 88 -10.46 -8.22 36.91
N GLY A 89 -9.27 -7.94 37.47
CA GLY A 89 -8.79 -8.54 38.71
C GLY A 89 -8.04 -9.86 38.56
N LEU A 90 -8.05 -10.50 37.38
CA LEU A 90 -7.27 -11.72 37.12
C LEU A 90 -5.77 -11.46 37.30
N ILE A 91 -5.05 -12.45 37.81
CA ILE A 91 -3.63 -12.33 38.11
C ILE A 91 -2.84 -13.34 37.28
N PHE A 92 -1.93 -12.84 36.46
CA PHE A 92 -0.93 -13.64 35.76
C PHE A 92 0.32 -13.79 36.62
N SER A 93 0.92 -14.96 36.58
CA SER A 93 2.09 -15.37 37.35
C SER A 93 3.30 -14.48 37.13
N SER A 94 3.48 -13.98 35.91
CA SER A 94 4.49 -12.97 35.57
C SER A 94 4.13 -12.18 34.32
N GLY A 95 4.80 -11.05 34.11
CA GLY A 95 4.74 -10.32 32.84
C GLY A 95 5.27 -11.13 31.65
N THR A 96 6.21 -12.04 31.87
CA THR A 96 6.71 -12.97 30.85
C THR A 96 5.59 -13.88 30.36
N GLU A 97 4.87 -14.51 31.30
CA GLU A 97 3.78 -15.44 30.95
C GLU A 97 2.62 -14.72 30.25
N LEU A 98 2.26 -13.51 30.70
CA LEU A 98 1.28 -12.68 30.00
C LEU A 98 1.72 -12.35 28.55
N MET A 99 2.99 -11.98 28.34
CA MET A 99 3.49 -11.70 26.99
C MET A 99 3.57 -12.95 26.10
N LYS A 100 3.90 -14.12 26.66
CA LYS A 100 3.85 -15.40 25.93
C LYS A 100 2.42 -15.76 25.53
N VAL A 101 1.46 -15.53 26.42
CA VAL A 101 0.03 -15.66 26.12
C VAL A 101 -0.39 -14.72 24.98
N TRP A 102 0.04 -13.45 24.99
CA TRP A 102 -0.19 -12.55 23.86
C TRP A 102 0.43 -13.06 22.55
N ALA A 103 1.65 -13.61 22.59
CA ALA A 103 2.31 -14.17 21.41
C ALA A 103 1.51 -15.33 20.79
N LEU A 104 0.90 -16.18 21.61
CA LEU A 104 0.08 -17.29 21.17
C LEU A 104 -1.29 -16.83 20.65
N ILE A 105 -2.04 -16.04 21.42
CA ILE A 105 -3.41 -15.60 21.08
C ILE A 105 -3.43 -14.76 19.81
N LEU A 106 -2.51 -13.81 19.65
CA LEU A 106 -2.57 -12.85 18.54
C LEU A 106 -2.33 -13.48 17.16
N ASN A 107 -1.90 -14.75 17.10
CA ASN A 107 -1.73 -15.47 15.83
C ASN A 107 -2.96 -16.27 15.41
N ILE A 108 -3.87 -16.60 16.32
CA ILE A 108 -5.03 -17.45 16.01
C ILE A 108 -6.01 -16.77 15.06
N GLY A 109 -6.11 -15.44 15.13
CA GLY A 109 -7.03 -14.65 14.31
C GLY A 109 -6.58 -14.51 12.86
N HIS A 110 -5.32 -14.82 12.55
CA HIS A 110 -4.82 -14.70 11.20
C HIS A 110 -5.30 -15.84 10.30
N LEU A 111 -5.76 -15.50 9.10
CA LEU A 111 -6.30 -16.43 8.10
C LEU A 111 -5.22 -16.83 7.07
N ARG A 112 -5.47 -17.85 6.23
CA ARG A 112 -4.58 -18.12 5.08
C ARG A 112 -4.59 -16.90 4.14
N TRP A 113 -3.42 -16.55 3.61
CA TRP A 113 -3.16 -15.25 2.94
C TRP A 113 -3.27 -14.02 3.85
N THR A 114 -3.40 -14.22 5.17
CA THR A 114 -3.23 -13.23 6.23
C THR A 114 -4.01 -11.94 5.98
N PHE A 115 -3.33 -10.79 6.00
CA PHE A 115 -3.95 -9.45 5.92
C PHE A 115 -4.87 -9.29 4.70
N GLU A 116 -4.60 -10.02 3.63
CA GLU A 116 -5.34 -9.88 2.38
C GLU A 116 -6.67 -10.62 2.45
N ALA A 117 -6.69 -11.85 2.95
CA ALA A 117 -7.94 -12.56 3.22
C ALA A 117 -8.76 -11.88 4.33
N GLU A 118 -8.07 -11.34 5.34
CA GLU A 118 -8.68 -10.59 6.43
C GLU A 118 -9.33 -9.29 5.91
N ALA A 119 -8.66 -8.55 5.02
CA ALA A 119 -9.19 -7.35 4.41
C ALA A 119 -10.42 -7.64 3.52
N GLU A 120 -10.37 -8.69 2.70
CA GLU A 120 -11.52 -9.07 1.87
C GLU A 120 -12.71 -9.56 2.70
N LEU A 121 -12.44 -10.31 3.77
CA LEU A 121 -13.49 -10.70 4.72
C LEU A 121 -14.10 -9.48 5.41
N LEU A 122 -13.27 -8.54 5.86
CA LEU A 122 -13.73 -7.30 6.49
C LEU A 122 -14.59 -6.46 5.55
N HIS A 123 -14.19 -6.37 4.28
CA HIS A 123 -14.94 -5.68 3.24
C HIS A 123 -16.31 -6.33 3.01
N ALA A 124 -16.33 -7.64 2.80
CA ALA A 124 -17.56 -8.40 2.58
C ALA A 124 -18.49 -8.34 3.80
N LEU A 125 -17.96 -8.43 5.02
CA LEU A 125 -18.76 -8.30 6.25
C LEU A 125 -19.41 -6.92 6.39
N ALA A 126 -18.73 -5.85 5.96
CA ALA A 126 -19.27 -4.49 6.05
C ALA A 126 -20.39 -4.20 5.03
N GLN A 127 -20.45 -4.97 3.95
CA GLN A 127 -21.52 -4.87 2.95
C GLN A 127 -22.74 -5.73 3.28
N HIS A 128 -22.59 -6.70 4.20
CA HIS A 128 -23.64 -7.65 4.54
C HIS A 128 -24.11 -7.53 6.00
N ARG A 129 -25.31 -8.03 6.26
CA ARG A 129 -25.89 -8.16 7.62
C ARG A 129 -25.15 -9.12 8.57
N HIS A 130 -24.03 -9.71 8.13
CA HIS A 130 -23.31 -10.74 8.90
C HIS A 130 -22.34 -10.16 9.94
N ILE A 131 -22.07 -8.86 9.90
CA ILE A 131 -21.28 -8.17 10.92
C ILE A 131 -21.85 -8.37 12.33
N GLU A 132 -23.17 -8.25 12.51
CA GLU A 132 -23.81 -8.40 13.82
C GLU A 132 -23.70 -9.84 14.34
N ALA A 133 -23.70 -10.84 13.45
CA ALA A 133 -23.48 -12.23 13.85
C ALA A 133 -22.03 -12.49 14.31
N LEU A 134 -21.06 -11.79 13.73
CA LEU A 134 -19.66 -11.85 14.18
C LEU A 134 -19.50 -11.14 15.52
N LEU A 135 -20.03 -9.91 15.65
CA LEU A 135 -19.93 -9.10 16.86
C LEU A 135 -20.70 -9.73 18.02
N GLY A 136 -21.88 -10.29 17.78
CA GLY A 136 -22.69 -10.96 18.80
C GLY A 136 -22.08 -12.23 19.38
N ALA A 137 -21.00 -12.76 18.79
CA ALA A 137 -20.27 -13.90 19.31
C ALA A 137 -18.98 -13.51 20.06
N LEU A 138 -18.69 -12.21 20.16
CA LEU A 138 -17.64 -11.69 21.03
C LEU A 138 -18.13 -11.74 22.49
N PRO A 139 -17.23 -11.70 23.48
CA PRO A 139 -17.62 -11.57 24.88
C PRO A 139 -18.53 -10.34 25.06
N HIS A 140 -19.62 -10.50 25.82
CA HIS A 140 -20.57 -9.42 26.12
C HIS A 140 -19.95 -8.39 27.09
N ASP A 141 -19.01 -7.61 26.58
CA ASP A 141 -18.28 -6.55 27.27
C ASP A 141 -18.38 -5.28 26.42
N VAL A 142 -18.86 -4.20 27.03
CA VAL A 142 -19.15 -2.93 26.34
C VAL A 142 -17.90 -2.32 25.69
N ASP A 143 -16.72 -2.50 26.30
CA ASP A 143 -15.46 -1.97 25.79
C ASP A 143 -14.98 -2.82 24.60
N VAL A 144 -15.16 -4.14 24.67
CA VAL A 144 -14.85 -5.06 23.55
C VAL A 144 -15.75 -4.77 22.36
N ASP A 145 -17.05 -4.61 22.56
CA ASP A 145 -18.01 -4.32 21.49
C ASP A 145 -17.70 -2.98 20.82
N ALA A 146 -17.49 -1.92 21.61
CA ALA A 146 -17.16 -0.59 21.09
C ALA A 146 -15.82 -0.59 20.34
N TRP A 147 -14.82 -1.34 20.82
CA TRP A 147 -13.54 -1.49 20.14
C TRP A 147 -13.67 -2.27 18.82
N ALA A 148 -14.37 -3.40 18.82
CA ALA A 148 -14.55 -4.22 17.63
C ALA A 148 -15.35 -3.48 16.56
N ARG A 149 -16.42 -2.78 16.93
CA ARG A 149 -17.19 -1.91 16.01
C ARG A 149 -16.32 -0.84 15.37
N ARG A 150 -15.47 -0.15 16.15
CA ARG A 150 -14.52 0.84 15.58
C ARG A 150 -13.58 0.24 14.54
N ILE A 151 -13.11 -0.98 14.74
CA ILE A 151 -12.27 -1.67 13.74
C ILE A 151 -13.08 -1.97 12.48
N VAL A 152 -14.29 -2.53 12.64
CA VAL A 152 -15.08 -2.96 11.49
C VAL A 152 -15.63 -1.77 10.70
N ASP A 153 -16.26 -0.81 11.38
CA ASP A 153 -16.78 0.42 10.79
C ASP A 153 -15.65 1.28 10.23
N GLY A 154 -14.48 1.22 10.87
CA GLY A 154 -13.24 1.85 10.43
C GLY A 154 -12.57 1.18 9.24
N GLN A 155 -12.98 -0.05 8.87
CA GLN A 155 -12.27 -0.90 7.92
C GLN A 155 -10.76 -1.05 8.28
N ASP A 156 -10.44 -1.13 9.57
CA ASP A 156 -9.07 -1.25 10.07
C ASP A 156 -8.53 -2.67 9.85
N ARG A 157 -8.11 -2.92 8.61
CA ARG A 157 -7.53 -4.20 8.16
C ARG A 157 -6.32 -4.66 8.97
N TYR A 158 -5.55 -3.73 9.54
CA TYR A 158 -4.32 -4.07 10.27
C TYR A 158 -4.61 -4.57 11.70
N ARG A 159 -5.80 -4.28 12.23
CA ARG A 159 -6.25 -4.76 13.54
C ARG A 159 -7.37 -5.80 13.47
N PHE A 160 -7.97 -6.03 12.31
CA PHE A 160 -9.09 -6.95 12.17
C PHE A 160 -8.80 -8.38 12.63
N TYR A 161 -7.57 -8.88 12.45
CA TYR A 161 -7.17 -10.18 12.99
C TYR A 161 -7.35 -10.30 14.52
N GLN A 162 -7.34 -9.19 15.26
CA GLN A 162 -7.55 -9.20 16.71
C GLN A 162 -9.02 -9.51 17.03
N VAL A 163 -9.95 -8.94 16.24
CA VAL A 163 -11.39 -9.25 16.32
C VAL A 163 -11.62 -10.71 15.94
N LEU A 164 -10.98 -11.18 14.86
CA LEU A 164 -11.02 -12.60 14.49
C LEU A 164 -10.41 -13.50 15.57
N GLY A 165 -9.43 -13.01 16.33
CA GLY A 165 -8.86 -13.70 17.48
C GLY A 165 -9.91 -13.97 18.56
N TYR A 166 -10.64 -12.93 18.99
CA TYR A 166 -11.78 -13.08 19.90
C TYR A 166 -12.83 -14.04 19.34
N TYR A 167 -13.25 -13.81 18.10
CA TYR A 167 -14.29 -14.59 17.45
C TYR A 167 -13.93 -16.07 17.34
N ARG A 168 -12.69 -16.40 16.94
CA ARG A 168 -12.23 -17.79 16.84
C ARG A 168 -12.15 -18.47 18.20
N MET A 169 -11.65 -17.77 19.23
CA MET A 169 -11.57 -18.36 20.58
C MET A 169 -12.94 -18.80 21.10
N SER A 170 -13.99 -18.00 20.85
CA SER A 170 -15.33 -18.26 21.41
C SER A 170 -15.95 -19.59 20.97
N TYR A 171 -15.51 -20.16 19.83
CA TYR A 171 -15.98 -21.46 19.37
C TYR A 171 -14.89 -22.53 19.17
N LYS A 172 -13.59 -22.17 19.21
CA LYS A 172 -12.48 -23.13 19.13
C LYS A 172 -12.06 -23.65 20.49
N LEU A 173 -12.16 -22.81 21.51
CA LEU A 173 -11.73 -23.16 22.86
C LEU A 173 -12.94 -23.60 23.69
N THR A 174 -12.68 -24.44 24.69
CA THR A 174 -13.74 -24.92 25.59
C THR A 174 -14.18 -23.77 26.50
N PRO A 175 -15.49 -23.50 26.63
CA PRO A 175 -15.99 -22.48 27.56
C PRO A 175 -15.58 -22.78 29.00
N GLY A 176 -15.21 -21.75 29.75
CA GLY A 176 -14.81 -21.86 31.15
C GLY A 176 -13.81 -20.77 31.58
N ALA A 177 -13.34 -20.85 32.82
CA ALA A 177 -12.47 -19.84 33.43
C ALA A 177 -11.19 -19.56 32.62
N SER A 178 -10.61 -20.58 31.97
CA SER A 178 -9.43 -20.42 31.11
C SER A 178 -9.74 -19.52 29.90
N LEU A 179 -10.91 -19.69 29.27
CA LEU A 179 -11.33 -18.86 28.14
C LEU A 179 -11.52 -17.39 28.55
N ASP A 180 -12.12 -17.13 29.70
CA ASP A 180 -12.27 -15.78 30.25
C ASP A 180 -10.91 -15.12 30.51
N ALA A 181 -9.93 -15.90 30.98
CA ALA A 181 -8.56 -15.43 31.15
C ALA A 181 -7.89 -15.06 29.82
N TRP A 182 -8.14 -15.83 28.75
CA TRP A 182 -7.63 -15.54 27.40
C TRP A 182 -8.26 -14.28 26.80
N PHE A 183 -9.57 -14.08 26.98
CA PHE A 183 -10.25 -12.85 26.58
C PHE A 183 -9.74 -11.62 27.35
N ALA A 184 -9.55 -11.76 28.66
CA ALA A 184 -8.99 -10.70 29.49
C ALA A 184 -7.54 -10.36 29.10
N ALA A 185 -6.72 -11.37 28.82
CA ALA A 185 -5.36 -11.17 28.35
C ALA A 185 -5.34 -10.41 27.02
N LEU A 186 -6.17 -10.80 26.05
CA LEU A 186 -6.28 -10.08 24.78
C LEU A 186 -6.78 -8.63 24.99
N GLY A 187 -7.76 -8.42 25.87
CA GLY A 187 -8.29 -7.11 26.25
C GLY A 187 -7.22 -6.20 26.84
N ALA A 188 -6.37 -6.76 27.71
CA ALA A 188 -5.21 -6.06 28.26
C ALA A 188 -4.17 -5.69 27.19
N TYR A 189 -4.00 -6.48 26.14
CA TYR A 189 -3.11 -6.14 25.02
C TYR A 189 -3.67 -4.99 24.16
N ILE A 190 -4.96 -5.01 23.82
CA ILE A 190 -5.59 -3.95 23.00
C ILE A 190 -5.87 -2.67 23.80
N GLY A 191 -5.80 -2.74 25.13
CA GLY A 191 -5.87 -1.59 26.03
C GLY A 191 -7.27 -1.24 26.54
N LEU A 192 -8.15 -2.24 26.71
CA LEU A 192 -9.47 -2.05 27.32
C LEU A 192 -9.38 -1.94 28.85
N GLY A 193 -10.21 -1.07 29.43
CA GLY A 193 -10.22 -0.76 30.86
C GLY A 193 -9.05 0.11 31.36
N VAL A 194 -9.01 0.35 32.67
CA VAL A 194 -7.96 1.17 33.33
C VAL A 194 -6.62 0.45 33.28
N GLN A 195 -5.62 1.11 32.69
CA GLN A 195 -4.31 0.51 32.45
C GLN A 195 -3.32 0.87 33.55
N SER A 196 -2.70 -0.15 34.15
CA SER A 196 -1.55 0.07 35.04
C SER A 196 -0.30 0.44 34.23
N GLU A 197 0.63 1.17 34.85
CA GLU A 197 1.95 1.46 34.25
C GLU A 197 2.67 0.17 33.83
N GLN A 198 2.52 -0.89 34.62
CA GLN A 198 3.06 -2.22 34.32
C GLN A 198 2.51 -2.79 33.00
N LEU A 199 1.19 -2.71 32.77
CA LEU A 199 0.58 -3.20 31.52
C LEU A 199 1.02 -2.37 30.31
N VAL A 200 1.07 -1.04 30.45
CA VAL A 200 1.59 -0.14 29.39
C VAL A 200 3.02 -0.53 29.01
N LYS A 201 3.85 -0.76 30.02
CA LYS A 201 5.25 -1.20 29.87
C LYS A 201 5.35 -2.54 29.16
N LEU A 202 4.61 -3.55 29.61
CA LEU A 202 4.64 -4.90 29.03
C LEU A 202 4.18 -4.88 27.57
N ARG A 203 3.12 -4.13 27.25
CA ARG A 203 2.67 -3.97 25.85
C ARG A 203 3.74 -3.34 24.98
N TYR A 204 4.44 -2.32 25.48
CA TYR A 204 5.51 -1.67 24.75
C TYR A 204 6.62 -2.67 24.41
N VAL A 205 7.12 -3.40 25.42
CA VAL A 205 8.17 -4.41 25.25
C VAL A 205 7.71 -5.52 24.30
N PHE A 206 6.49 -6.02 24.48
CA PHE A 206 5.92 -7.06 23.61
C PHE A 206 5.80 -6.61 22.16
N LYS A 207 5.32 -5.38 21.89
CA LYS A 207 5.22 -4.85 20.53
C LYS A 207 6.60 -4.75 19.88
N ARG A 208 7.63 -4.35 20.64
CA ARG A 208 9.03 -4.30 20.16
C ARG A 208 9.58 -5.70 19.88
N ALA A 209 9.37 -6.66 20.78
CA ALA A 209 9.79 -8.04 20.59
C ALA A 209 9.11 -8.68 19.37
N ARG A 210 7.79 -8.50 19.22
CA ARG A 210 7.03 -8.97 18.06
C ARG A 210 7.52 -8.34 16.77
N ARG A 211 7.79 -7.02 16.79
CA ARG A 211 8.33 -6.28 15.64
C ARG A 211 9.70 -6.80 15.21
N LEU A 212 10.59 -6.96 16.17
CA LEU A 212 11.91 -7.52 15.95
C LEU A 212 11.85 -8.94 15.36
N ALA A 213 10.95 -9.78 15.88
CA ALA A 213 10.76 -11.14 15.38
C ALA A 213 10.34 -11.16 13.89
N TYR A 214 9.27 -10.46 13.51
CA TYR A 214 8.83 -10.51 12.11
C TYR A 214 9.82 -9.82 11.18
N LEU A 215 10.41 -8.67 11.55
CA LEU A 215 11.39 -8.00 10.70
C LEU A 215 12.63 -8.87 10.47
N SER A 216 13.07 -9.62 11.48
CA SER A 216 14.24 -10.51 11.34
C SER A 216 13.99 -11.63 10.33
N LEU A 217 12.81 -12.26 10.37
CA LEU A 217 12.46 -13.32 9.44
C LEU A 217 12.13 -12.77 8.06
N ASP A 218 11.31 -11.72 7.98
CA ASP A 218 10.91 -11.13 6.72
C ASP A 218 12.13 -10.64 5.93
N ALA A 219 13.06 -9.93 6.58
CA ALA A 219 14.28 -9.46 5.94
C ALA A 219 15.23 -10.58 5.49
N GLU A 220 15.21 -11.73 6.17
CA GLU A 220 16.02 -12.89 5.78
C GLU A 220 15.44 -13.61 4.56
N PHE A 221 14.12 -13.78 4.52
CA PHE A 221 13.45 -14.61 3.52
C PHE A 221 12.92 -13.83 2.31
N THR A 222 13.10 -12.51 2.28
CA THR A 222 12.70 -11.63 1.17
C THR A 222 13.90 -10.81 0.65
N PRO A 223 13.80 -10.18 -0.54
CA PRO A 223 14.87 -9.31 -1.05
C PRO A 223 15.08 -8.09 -0.15
N SER A 224 15.96 -8.20 0.84
CA SER A 224 16.33 -7.12 1.75
C SER A 224 17.77 -6.67 1.57
N VAL A 225 17.97 -5.35 1.62
CA VAL A 225 19.30 -4.72 1.64
C VAL A 225 19.98 -4.83 3.01
N GLN A 226 19.22 -5.16 4.05
CA GLN A 226 19.69 -5.28 5.43
C GLN A 226 19.11 -6.53 6.07
N ARG A 227 19.91 -7.19 6.90
CA ARG A 227 19.50 -8.35 7.69
C ARG A 227 19.77 -8.09 9.15
N ILE A 228 18.90 -8.59 10.02
CA ILE A 228 19.08 -8.49 11.46
C ILE A 228 19.90 -9.70 11.91
N ASN A 229 21.09 -9.44 12.47
CA ASN A 229 21.93 -10.50 13.01
C ASN A 229 21.35 -11.01 14.33
N TYR A 230 20.50 -12.03 14.24
CA TYR A 230 19.85 -12.58 15.43
C TYR A 230 20.85 -13.21 16.40
N ALA A 231 21.96 -13.80 15.94
CA ALA A 231 22.98 -14.36 16.83
C ALA A 231 23.56 -13.28 17.77
N GLU A 232 23.75 -12.06 17.27
CA GLU A 232 24.13 -10.90 18.09
C GLU A 232 23.02 -10.54 19.09
N LEU A 233 21.76 -10.49 18.67
CA LEU A 233 20.63 -10.23 19.58
C LEU A 233 20.51 -11.29 20.69
N ALA A 234 20.78 -12.54 20.34
CA ALA A 234 20.70 -13.67 21.25
C ALA A 234 21.81 -13.65 22.31
N THR A 235 22.99 -13.11 21.99
CA THR A 235 24.18 -13.16 22.84
C THR A 235 24.50 -11.83 23.52
N ASN A 236 24.07 -10.70 22.95
CA ASN A 236 24.38 -9.37 23.44
C ASN A 236 23.15 -8.74 24.11
N THR A 237 23.06 -8.89 25.43
CA THR A 237 21.95 -8.35 26.24
C THR A 237 21.86 -6.83 26.20
N MET A 238 22.97 -6.11 25.97
CA MET A 238 22.95 -4.65 25.86
C MET A 238 22.25 -4.19 24.58
N VAL A 239 22.53 -4.86 23.46
CA VAL A 239 21.86 -4.58 22.18
C VAL A 239 20.38 -4.93 22.30
N LEU A 240 20.04 -6.08 22.87
CA LEU A 240 18.65 -6.47 23.08
C LEU A 240 17.90 -5.50 24.01
N ASP A 241 18.51 -5.05 25.12
CA ASP A 241 17.93 -4.02 26.01
C ASP A 241 17.65 -2.73 25.24
N ARG A 242 18.61 -2.24 24.42
CA ARG A 242 18.43 -1.03 23.61
C ARG A 242 17.25 -1.15 22.64
N LEU A 243 17.11 -2.31 21.99
CA LEU A 243 16.08 -2.53 20.98
C LEU A 243 14.70 -2.76 21.59
N LEU A 244 14.60 -3.47 22.72
CA LEU A 244 13.33 -3.71 23.41
C LEU A 244 12.89 -2.55 24.32
N TRP A 245 13.84 -1.72 24.78
CA TRP A 245 13.60 -0.67 25.77
C TRP A 245 14.28 0.65 25.38
N ARG A 246 13.55 1.55 24.72
CA ARG A 246 14.01 2.92 24.42
C ARG A 246 13.13 3.96 25.12
N ARG A 247 13.60 4.50 26.25
CA ARG A 247 12.91 5.57 26.97
C ARG A 247 13.05 6.90 26.22
N GLY A 248 11.97 7.69 26.17
CA GLY A 248 12.04 9.11 25.78
C GLY A 248 11.99 9.41 24.29
N VAL A 249 11.83 8.40 23.42
CA VAL A 249 11.41 8.65 22.04
C VAL A 249 9.89 8.79 22.06
N THR A 250 9.43 10.03 22.01
CA THR A 250 8.06 10.33 21.57
C THR A 250 7.83 9.62 20.23
N SER A 251 6.61 9.17 19.96
CA SER A 251 6.25 8.35 18.79
C SER A 251 6.62 8.91 17.41
N ALA A 252 7.27 10.07 17.34
CA ALA A 252 7.68 10.77 16.14
C ALA A 252 9.18 10.63 15.79
N ALA A 253 10.07 10.20 16.70
CA ALA A 253 11.48 10.02 16.34
C ALA A 253 11.71 8.64 15.74
N SER A 254 12.19 8.60 14.50
CA SER A 254 12.41 7.35 13.79
C SER A 254 13.32 6.41 14.59
N ASP A 255 12.95 5.15 14.73
CA ASP A 255 13.81 4.14 15.34
C ASP A 255 14.65 3.37 14.31
N GLU A 256 15.60 2.58 14.83
CA GLU A 256 16.59 1.83 14.03
C GLU A 256 15.94 0.86 13.02
N PHE A 257 14.67 0.50 13.21
CA PHE A 257 13.93 -0.42 12.35
C PHE A 257 13.02 0.26 11.35
N ASP A 258 12.71 1.55 11.50
CA ASP A 258 11.79 2.24 10.60
C ASP A 258 12.29 2.26 9.16
N GLY A 259 13.60 2.37 8.97
CA GLY A 259 14.23 2.27 7.65
C GLY A 259 14.01 0.90 6.99
N LEU A 260 14.21 -0.19 7.74
CA LEU A 260 14.01 -1.55 7.26
C LEU A 260 12.52 -1.85 7.02
N GLU A 261 11.65 -1.51 7.96
CA GLU A 261 10.21 -1.73 7.82
C GLU A 261 9.65 -0.93 6.64
N ARG A 262 10.07 0.32 6.46
CA ARG A 262 9.71 1.12 5.28
C ARG A 262 10.18 0.46 3.99
N TYR A 263 11.42 0.00 3.95
CA TYR A 263 11.96 -0.71 2.79
C TYR A 263 11.12 -1.96 2.47
N LEU A 264 10.87 -2.82 3.46
CA LEU A 264 10.06 -4.03 3.27
C LEU A 264 8.62 -3.67 2.85
N SER A 265 8.03 -2.64 3.46
CA SER A 265 6.70 -2.17 3.09
C SER A 265 6.59 -1.73 1.64
N GLU A 266 7.56 -0.96 1.14
CA GLU A 266 7.54 -0.40 -0.20
C GLU A 266 7.95 -1.38 -1.29
N ARG A 267 8.96 -2.21 -1.01
CA ARG A 267 9.62 -3.08 -1.99
C ARG A 267 9.15 -4.52 -1.94
N VAL A 268 8.73 -4.99 -0.77
CA VAL A 268 8.32 -6.39 -0.55
C VAL A 268 6.81 -6.48 -0.39
N TYR A 269 6.24 -5.91 0.67
CA TYR A 269 4.81 -6.06 0.99
C TYR A 269 3.90 -5.34 0.00
N SER A 270 4.35 -4.20 -0.52
CA SER A 270 3.66 -3.43 -1.56
C SER A 270 4.51 -3.30 -2.83
N GLY A 271 5.46 -4.21 -3.03
CA GLY A 271 6.22 -4.31 -4.27
C GLY A 271 5.30 -4.62 -5.45
N LEU A 272 5.69 -4.24 -6.66
CA LEU A 272 4.88 -4.43 -7.87
C LEU A 272 4.45 -5.90 -8.05
N GLU A 273 5.38 -6.83 -7.90
CA GLU A 273 5.10 -8.27 -8.04
C GLU A 273 4.08 -8.76 -7.00
N THR A 274 4.22 -8.31 -5.75
CA THR A 274 3.25 -8.59 -4.70
C THR A 274 1.89 -8.02 -5.08
N LEU A 275 1.81 -6.75 -5.45
CA LEU A 275 0.57 -6.07 -5.83
C LEU A 275 -0.13 -6.72 -7.04
N GLU A 276 0.63 -7.20 -8.02
CA GLU A 276 0.13 -8.01 -9.14
C GLU A 276 -0.52 -9.30 -8.66
N ARG A 277 0.18 -10.06 -7.80
CA ARG A 277 -0.34 -11.32 -7.22
C ARG A 277 -1.59 -11.07 -6.38
N LEU A 278 -1.58 -10.03 -5.56
CA LEU A 278 -2.72 -9.66 -4.73
C LEU A 278 -3.95 -9.37 -5.57
N SER A 279 -3.79 -8.50 -6.57
CA SER A 279 -4.88 -8.13 -7.45
C SER A 279 -5.44 -9.37 -8.15
N SER A 280 -4.57 -10.28 -8.63
CA SER A 280 -4.95 -11.41 -9.49
C SER A 280 -5.97 -12.35 -8.85
N ARG A 281 -5.99 -12.39 -7.52
CA ARG A 281 -6.79 -13.32 -6.73
C ARG A 281 -7.95 -12.64 -6.00
N ARG A 282 -7.83 -11.35 -5.71
CA ARG A 282 -8.72 -10.64 -4.80
C ARG A 282 -10.19 -10.65 -5.24
N GLY A 283 -10.47 -10.28 -6.48
CA GLY A 283 -11.85 -10.19 -6.97
C GLY A 283 -12.58 -11.54 -6.95
N ASP A 284 -11.87 -12.63 -7.22
CA ASP A 284 -12.46 -13.97 -7.10
C ASP A 284 -12.61 -14.43 -5.65
N LEU A 285 -11.61 -14.15 -4.80
CA LEU A 285 -11.69 -14.42 -3.36
C LEU A 285 -12.88 -13.72 -2.71
N ARG A 286 -13.09 -12.42 -2.99
CA ARG A 286 -14.19 -11.64 -2.44
C ARG A 286 -15.55 -12.27 -2.75
N ARG A 287 -15.82 -12.56 -4.03
CA ARG A 287 -17.09 -13.20 -4.45
C ARG A 287 -17.33 -14.54 -3.75
N ARG A 288 -16.26 -15.31 -3.52
CA ARG A 288 -16.34 -16.59 -2.81
C ARG A 288 -16.63 -16.40 -1.32
N ILE A 289 -16.03 -15.38 -0.70
CA ILE A 289 -16.32 -15.01 0.69
C ILE A 289 -17.78 -14.57 0.82
N GLU A 290 -18.25 -13.67 -0.03
CA GLU A 290 -19.65 -13.20 -0.06
C GLU A 290 -20.61 -14.38 -0.18
N HIS A 291 -20.35 -15.30 -1.12
CA HIS A 291 -21.16 -16.50 -1.28
C HIS A 291 -21.25 -17.35 -0.01
N ILE A 292 -20.12 -17.57 0.69
CA ILE A 292 -20.10 -18.37 1.92
C ILE A 292 -20.71 -17.64 3.10
N LEU A 293 -20.56 -16.32 3.17
CA LEU A 293 -21.28 -15.51 4.16
C LEU A 293 -22.79 -15.69 3.98
N ASP A 294 -23.29 -15.63 2.74
CA ASP A 294 -24.72 -15.78 2.46
C ASP A 294 -25.27 -17.18 2.78
N VAL A 295 -24.51 -18.25 2.48
CA VAL A 295 -25.00 -19.64 2.70
C VAL A 295 -24.68 -20.21 4.07
N GLY A 296 -23.56 -19.81 4.69
CA GLY A 296 -23.01 -20.44 5.90
C GLY A 296 -22.71 -19.46 7.05
N GLY A 297 -22.87 -18.16 6.82
CA GLY A 297 -22.61 -17.12 7.82
C GLY A 297 -21.13 -16.89 8.13
N ALA A 298 -20.88 -15.96 9.07
CA ALA A 298 -19.53 -15.51 9.43
C ALA A 298 -18.61 -16.65 9.92
N LYS A 299 -19.15 -17.61 10.69
CA LYS A 299 -18.37 -18.73 11.22
C LYS A 299 -17.83 -19.62 10.10
N ALA A 300 -18.70 -20.00 9.15
CA ALA A 300 -18.29 -20.81 8.01
C ALA A 300 -17.23 -20.08 7.18
N ALA A 301 -17.46 -18.79 6.86
CA ALA A 301 -16.50 -17.99 6.10
C ALA A 301 -15.11 -17.93 6.78
N VAL A 302 -15.06 -17.63 8.08
CA VAL A 302 -13.81 -17.57 8.85
C VAL A 302 -13.10 -18.92 8.87
N GLU A 303 -13.82 -20.02 9.05
CA GLU A 303 -13.23 -21.36 9.12
C GLU A 303 -12.72 -21.86 7.77
N THR A 304 -13.49 -21.68 6.70
CA THR A 304 -13.08 -22.03 5.33
C THR A 304 -11.86 -21.21 4.89
N LEU A 305 -11.80 -19.91 5.25
CA LEU A 305 -10.62 -19.06 5.02
C LEU A 305 -9.40 -19.49 5.87
N ALA A 306 -9.61 -19.92 7.11
CA ALA A 306 -8.52 -20.35 7.98
C ALA A 306 -7.96 -21.72 7.59
N ALA A 307 -8.81 -22.63 7.09
CA ALA A 307 -8.41 -23.89 6.49
C ALA A 307 -7.71 -23.70 5.13
N GLY A 308 -7.97 -22.57 4.47
CA GLY A 308 -7.35 -22.24 3.20
C GLY A 308 -8.08 -22.80 1.98
N GLU A 309 -9.31 -23.25 2.17
CA GLU A 309 -10.13 -23.92 1.14
C GLU A 309 -10.57 -22.92 0.07
N LEU A 310 -10.95 -21.69 0.47
CA LEU A 310 -11.31 -20.65 -0.49
C LEU A 310 -10.12 -20.22 -1.34
N GLN A 311 -9.00 -19.98 -0.69
CA GLN A 311 -7.76 -19.52 -1.31
C GLN A 311 -7.26 -20.55 -2.34
N ALA A 312 -7.38 -21.85 -2.04
CA ALA A 312 -7.03 -22.92 -2.97
C ALA A 312 -7.95 -22.96 -4.21
N ALA A 313 -9.22 -22.57 -4.06
CA ALA A 313 -10.18 -22.52 -5.15
C ALA A 313 -10.16 -21.21 -5.95
N THR A 314 -9.52 -20.16 -5.42
CA THR A 314 -9.42 -18.84 -6.05
C THR A 314 -8.58 -18.89 -7.32
N ALA A 315 -9.18 -18.49 -8.44
CA ALA A 315 -8.50 -18.45 -9.73
C ALA A 315 -7.45 -17.32 -9.79
N ASP A 316 -6.34 -17.56 -10.49
CA ASP A 316 -5.34 -16.55 -10.82
C ASP A 316 -5.80 -15.79 -12.09
N ARG A 317 -6.31 -14.57 -11.91
CA ARG A 317 -6.59 -13.68 -13.04
C ARG A 317 -5.31 -12.95 -13.41
N ARG A 318 -4.72 -13.32 -14.55
CA ARG A 318 -3.63 -12.54 -15.12
C ARG A 318 -4.13 -11.14 -15.44
N TYR A 319 -3.43 -10.10 -15.01
CA TYR A 319 -3.61 -8.75 -15.55
C TYR A 319 -2.55 -8.52 -16.63
N THR A 320 -2.91 -7.77 -17.66
CA THR A 320 -1.92 -7.30 -18.66
C THR A 320 -1.20 -6.03 -18.19
N ALA A 321 -1.61 -5.49 -17.05
CA ALA A 321 -1.46 -4.09 -16.76
C ALA A 321 -1.60 -3.77 -15.27
N VAL A 322 -0.56 -3.22 -14.65
CA VAL A 322 -0.64 -2.66 -13.29
C VAL A 322 0.00 -1.28 -13.27
N VAL A 323 -0.78 -0.27 -12.90
CA VAL A 323 -0.30 1.09 -12.68
C VAL A 323 -0.30 1.35 -11.18
N ARG A 324 0.84 1.79 -10.64
CA ARG A 324 1.03 2.11 -9.23
C ARG A 324 1.45 3.56 -9.08
N VAL A 325 0.79 4.29 -8.19
CA VAL A 325 1.17 5.64 -7.78
C VAL A 325 1.24 5.68 -6.27
N ILE A 326 2.35 6.15 -5.69
CA ILE A 326 2.48 6.37 -4.26
C ILE A 326 2.31 7.86 -4.02
N LEU A 327 1.37 8.20 -3.15
CA LEU A 327 1.04 9.58 -2.80
C LEU A 327 1.32 9.81 -1.33
N GLU A 328 1.87 10.98 -1.01
CA GLU A 328 1.96 11.43 0.38
C GLU A 328 0.61 12.02 0.80
N LYS A 329 0.14 11.66 2.00
CA LYS A 329 -1.08 12.23 2.56
C LYS A 329 -0.83 13.71 2.71
N PRO A 330 -1.61 14.52 2.01
CA PRO A 330 -1.45 15.93 2.12
C PRO A 330 -2.07 16.39 3.43
N PHE A 331 -1.26 17.05 4.25
CA PHE A 331 -1.70 17.76 5.44
C PHE A 331 -2.25 16.90 6.58
N VAL A 332 -1.61 17.11 7.73
CA VAL A 332 -2.26 17.02 9.04
C VAL A 332 -3.47 17.98 9.02
N PRO A 333 -4.69 17.55 9.40
CA PRO A 333 -5.84 18.45 9.40
C PRO A 333 -5.53 19.70 10.22
N VAL A 334 -5.70 20.88 9.61
CA VAL A 334 -5.43 22.21 10.23
C VAL A 334 -6.28 22.45 11.48
N ARG A 335 -7.36 21.65 11.67
CA ARG A 335 -8.16 21.62 12.88
C ARG A 335 -8.20 20.21 13.46
N SER A 336 -7.71 20.07 14.69
CA SER A 336 -7.84 18.86 15.49
C SER A 336 -9.33 18.53 15.69
N GLY A 337 -9.84 17.53 14.97
CA GLY A 337 -11.21 17.04 15.14
C GLY A 337 -11.98 16.76 13.85
N GLU A 338 -11.52 17.23 12.69
CA GLU A 338 -12.19 16.89 11.43
C GLU A 338 -11.81 15.48 10.96
N PRO A 339 -12.79 14.65 10.54
CA PRO A 339 -12.53 13.29 10.11
C PRO A 339 -11.64 13.32 8.87
N SER A 340 -10.56 12.53 8.92
CA SER A 340 -9.79 12.32 7.70
C SER A 340 -10.65 11.54 6.70
N VAL A 341 -10.65 11.96 5.42
CA VAL A 341 -11.29 11.18 4.35
C VAL A 341 -10.62 9.82 4.36
N ARG A 342 -11.42 8.78 4.61
CA ARG A 342 -10.91 7.41 4.76
C ARG A 342 -10.54 6.88 3.39
N SER A 343 -9.40 6.21 3.28
CA SER A 343 -8.91 5.58 2.05
C SER A 343 -9.96 4.66 1.39
N SER A 344 -10.78 3.98 2.21
CA SER A 344 -11.90 3.14 1.76
C SER A 344 -13.01 3.94 1.06
N GLU A 345 -13.33 5.14 1.53
CA GLU A 345 -14.36 5.99 0.93
C GLU A 345 -13.94 6.47 -0.47
N VAL A 346 -12.66 6.81 -0.60
CA VAL A 346 -12.03 7.19 -1.87
C VAL A 346 -12.14 6.03 -2.86
N ALA A 347 -11.71 4.83 -2.45
CA ALA A 347 -11.78 3.64 -3.29
C ALA A 347 -13.22 3.33 -3.75
N LEU A 348 -14.20 3.40 -2.83
CA LEU A 348 -15.61 3.16 -3.13
C LEU A 348 -16.18 4.13 -4.17
N ARG A 349 -15.87 5.43 -4.04
CA ARG A 349 -16.36 6.47 -4.97
C ARG A 349 -15.79 6.30 -6.36
N VAL A 350 -14.53 5.88 -6.44
CA VAL A 350 -13.87 5.61 -7.72
C VAL A 350 -14.42 4.36 -8.37
N ASN A 351 -14.53 3.27 -7.62
CA ASN A 351 -15.11 2.03 -8.15
C ASN A 351 -16.55 2.30 -8.63
N SER A 352 -17.36 3.05 -7.88
CA SER A 352 -18.67 3.52 -8.33
C SER A 352 -18.62 4.37 -9.62
N TRP A 353 -17.59 5.19 -9.80
CA TRP A 353 -17.40 5.99 -11.01
C TRP A 353 -16.97 5.13 -12.21
N LEU A 354 -16.09 4.14 -11.98
CA LEU A 354 -15.62 3.16 -12.96
C LEU A 354 -16.78 2.32 -13.48
N ASP A 355 -17.59 1.79 -12.57
CA ASP A 355 -18.77 0.98 -12.85
C ASP A 355 -19.77 1.75 -13.72
N ARG A 356 -20.04 3.02 -13.38
CA ARG A 356 -20.92 3.90 -14.17
C ARG A 356 -20.43 4.15 -15.59
N ARG A 357 -19.13 3.93 -15.86
CA ARG A 357 -18.53 4.09 -17.19
C ARG A 357 -18.21 2.77 -17.87
N SER A 358 -18.64 1.65 -17.29
CA SER A 358 -18.40 0.30 -17.80
C SER A 358 -16.91 0.03 -18.06
N LEU A 359 -16.04 0.61 -17.23
CA LEU A 359 -14.61 0.41 -17.30
C LEU A 359 -14.26 -0.74 -16.35
N SER A 360 -13.87 -1.90 -16.87
CA SER A 360 -13.41 -3.01 -16.04
C SER A 360 -11.95 -2.85 -15.66
N VAL A 361 -11.68 -1.83 -14.86
CA VAL A 361 -10.40 -1.64 -14.18
C VAL A 361 -10.65 -1.92 -12.70
N ASP A 362 -9.89 -2.84 -12.12
CA ASP A 362 -9.94 -3.04 -10.67
C ASP A 362 -9.07 -1.95 -10.03
N PHE A 363 -9.70 -1.07 -9.26
CA PHE A 363 -9.01 0.05 -8.61
C PHE A 363 -8.94 -0.10 -7.09
N GLU A 364 -7.76 0.17 -6.54
CA GLU A 364 -7.45 0.09 -5.12
C GLU A 364 -6.78 1.36 -4.60
N VAL A 365 -7.18 1.75 -3.38
CA VAL A 365 -6.42 2.66 -2.52
C VAL A 365 -5.92 1.89 -1.31
N ARG A 366 -4.60 1.88 -1.10
CA ARG A 366 -3.96 1.17 0.01
C ARG A 366 -3.16 2.15 0.85
N GLU A 367 -3.60 2.37 2.08
CA GLU A 367 -2.84 3.15 3.07
C GLU A 367 -1.60 2.39 3.55
N LEU A 368 -0.43 3.02 3.47
CA LEU A 368 0.82 2.45 3.96
C LEU A 368 0.85 2.44 5.50
N PRO A 369 1.64 1.54 6.13
CA PRO A 369 1.66 1.40 7.59
C PRO A 369 2.07 2.67 8.35
N ASP A 370 2.79 3.58 7.70
CA ASP A 370 3.15 4.88 8.27
C ASP A 370 1.93 5.80 8.49
N GLY A 371 0.79 5.50 7.83
CA GLY A 371 -0.42 6.30 7.91
C GLY A 371 -0.32 7.65 7.20
N ASP A 372 0.85 7.99 6.65
CA ASP A 372 1.13 9.25 5.98
C ASP A 372 1.17 9.07 4.47
N ARG A 373 1.05 7.86 3.94
CA ARG A 373 1.10 7.62 2.49
C ARG A 373 0.04 6.63 2.05
N PHE A 374 -0.31 6.71 0.77
CA PHE A 374 -1.25 5.78 0.15
C PHE A 374 -0.80 5.38 -1.24
N ILE A 375 -1.12 4.16 -1.63
CA ILE A 375 -0.88 3.61 -2.95
C ILE A 375 -2.21 3.63 -3.70
N LEU A 376 -2.25 4.31 -4.84
CA LEU A 376 -3.29 4.14 -5.84
C LEU A 376 -2.84 3.08 -6.83
N GLN A 377 -3.68 2.10 -7.07
CA GLN A 377 -3.40 1.03 -8.00
C GLN A 377 -4.58 0.76 -8.92
N GLY A 378 -4.31 0.72 -10.23
CA GLY A 378 -5.27 0.28 -11.24
C GLY A 378 -4.76 -0.97 -11.94
N ASN A 379 -5.60 -2.00 -12.02
CA ASN A 379 -5.29 -3.25 -12.70
C ASN A 379 -6.22 -3.46 -13.90
N ALA A 380 -5.66 -3.66 -15.09
CA ALA A 380 -6.45 -3.87 -16.31
C ALA A 380 -6.38 -5.33 -16.79
N PRO A 381 -7.53 -6.00 -17.02
CA PRO A 381 -7.57 -7.40 -17.42
C PRO A 381 -7.06 -7.62 -18.86
N PRO A 382 -6.70 -8.85 -19.23
CA PRO A 382 -6.12 -9.16 -20.52
C PRO A 382 -7.10 -8.92 -21.65
N GLY A 383 -6.58 -8.48 -22.80
CA GLY A 383 -7.38 -8.24 -23.99
C GLY A 383 -8.20 -6.95 -23.97
N GLN A 384 -8.12 -6.16 -22.88
CA GLN A 384 -8.59 -4.79 -22.90
C GLN A 384 -7.42 -3.87 -23.27
N PRO A 385 -7.51 -3.12 -24.38
CA PRO A 385 -6.49 -2.12 -24.66
C PRO A 385 -6.41 -1.20 -23.44
N TYR A 386 -5.19 -0.91 -22.99
CA TYR A 386 -4.82 0.03 -21.91
C TYR A 386 -5.41 1.46 -22.09
N SER A 387 -6.25 1.67 -23.11
CA SER A 387 -6.77 2.93 -23.58
C SER A 387 -7.64 3.60 -22.52
N ARG A 388 -7.14 4.74 -22.03
CA ARG A 388 -7.87 5.84 -21.42
C ARG A 388 -8.40 5.59 -20.01
N ALA A 389 -8.93 4.42 -19.68
CA ALA A 389 -9.60 4.17 -18.42
C ALA A 389 -8.67 4.28 -17.21
N ALA A 390 -7.64 3.43 -17.11
CA ALA A 390 -6.75 3.39 -15.94
C ALA A 390 -5.95 4.70 -15.76
N ALA A 391 -5.52 5.30 -16.87
CA ALA A 391 -4.82 6.59 -16.91
C ALA A 391 -5.69 7.76 -16.41
N LEU A 392 -6.92 7.84 -16.92
CA LEU A 392 -7.88 8.88 -16.59
C LEU A 392 -8.45 8.68 -15.18
N VAL A 393 -8.56 7.44 -14.72
CA VAL A 393 -8.97 7.07 -13.36
C VAL A 393 -7.93 7.53 -12.36
N ALA A 394 -6.66 7.15 -12.53
CA ALA A 394 -5.58 7.59 -11.65
C ALA A 394 -5.45 9.13 -11.60
N ALA A 395 -5.62 9.80 -12.74
CA ALA A 395 -5.60 11.26 -12.83
C ALA A 395 -6.83 11.93 -12.21
N MET A 396 -8.03 11.43 -12.47
CA MET A 396 -9.28 11.97 -11.93
C MET A 396 -9.45 11.68 -10.43
N LEU A 397 -8.80 10.64 -9.93
CA LEU A 397 -8.71 10.33 -8.51
C LEU A 397 -7.95 11.36 -7.72
N GLY A 398 -6.75 11.74 -8.18
CA GLY A 398 -6.01 12.84 -7.61
C GLY A 398 -6.89 14.08 -7.59
N ILE A 399 -7.58 14.37 -8.70
CA ILE A 399 -8.45 15.55 -8.84
C ILE A 399 -9.69 15.52 -7.92
N GLU A 400 -10.41 14.40 -7.77
CA GLU A 400 -11.61 14.34 -6.91
C GLU A 400 -11.27 14.26 -5.41
N LEU A 401 -10.16 13.61 -5.05
CA LEU A 401 -9.60 13.68 -3.69
C LEU A 401 -9.29 15.12 -3.25
N LEU A 402 -8.84 15.94 -4.19
CA LEU A 402 -8.53 17.36 -3.99
C LEU A 402 -9.77 18.23 -3.89
N ARG A 403 -10.80 17.89 -4.66
CA ARG A 403 -11.96 18.74 -4.88
C ARG A 403 -12.85 18.86 -3.65
N GLU A 404 -13.10 17.80 -2.91
CA GLU A 404 -14.03 17.88 -1.76
C GLU A 404 -13.44 18.50 -0.50
N ARG A 405 -12.16 18.24 -0.20
CA ARG A 405 -11.54 18.73 1.04
C ARG A 405 -11.15 20.19 0.98
N VAL A 406 -10.64 20.61 -0.16
CA VAL A 406 -10.18 21.98 -0.34
C VAL A 406 -11.35 22.94 -0.55
N VAL A 407 -12.41 22.51 -1.26
CA VAL A 407 -13.61 23.34 -1.49
C VAL A 407 -14.43 23.55 -0.21
N GLY A 408 -14.46 22.56 0.70
CA GLY A 408 -15.18 22.68 1.97
C GLY A 408 -14.49 23.58 3.01
N GLN A 409 -13.15 23.62 3.05
CA GLN A 409 -12.40 24.35 4.09
C GLN A 409 -11.92 25.76 3.68
N TYR A 410 -11.76 26.05 2.38
CA TYR A 410 -11.13 27.29 1.90
C TYR A 410 -12.05 28.15 1.02
N ALA A 411 -13.35 28.17 1.31
CA ALA A 411 -14.37 28.92 0.55
C ALA A 411 -14.20 30.47 0.52
N GLY A 412 -13.07 31.02 0.95
CA GLY A 412 -12.81 32.47 1.01
C GLY A 412 -12.14 33.08 -0.23
N SER A 413 -11.30 32.36 -0.97
CA SER A 413 -10.78 32.85 -2.26
C SER A 413 -10.42 31.71 -3.21
N SER A 414 -11.00 31.72 -4.41
CA SER A 414 -10.78 30.72 -5.45
C SER A 414 -9.32 30.64 -5.93
N ILE A 415 -8.50 31.65 -5.61
CA ILE A 415 -7.13 31.81 -6.12
C ILE A 415 -6.10 31.16 -5.19
N GLU A 416 -6.19 31.33 -3.87
CA GLU A 416 -5.34 30.58 -2.92
C GLU A 416 -5.68 29.09 -2.95
N MET A 417 -6.96 28.78 -3.15
CA MET A 417 -7.44 27.42 -3.37
C MET A 417 -6.77 26.75 -4.59
N LEU A 418 -6.76 27.44 -5.74
CA LEU A 418 -6.09 26.96 -6.93
C LEU A 418 -4.58 26.84 -6.73
N ARG A 419 -3.94 27.78 -6.01
CA ARG A 419 -2.51 27.73 -5.67
C ARG A 419 -2.15 26.50 -4.82
N LEU A 420 -2.91 26.20 -3.77
CA LEU A 420 -2.63 25.10 -2.84
C LEU A 420 -2.88 23.72 -3.47
N VAL A 421 -3.92 23.60 -4.29
CA VAL A 421 -4.21 22.40 -5.11
C VAL A 421 -3.15 22.21 -6.19
N HIS A 422 -2.69 23.31 -6.78
CA HIS A 422 -1.68 23.31 -7.84
C HIS A 422 -0.27 22.95 -7.32
N ASP A 423 0.15 23.52 -6.19
CA ASP A 423 1.55 23.42 -5.74
C ASP A 423 1.89 22.09 -5.04
N HIS A 424 0.90 21.32 -4.56
CA HIS A 424 1.17 20.04 -3.88
C HIS A 424 0.77 18.79 -4.67
N PHE A 425 -0.20 18.87 -5.57
CA PHE A 425 -0.90 17.66 -6.05
C PHE A 425 -1.00 17.53 -7.55
N PHE A 426 -0.83 18.65 -8.24
CA PHE A 426 -0.72 18.69 -9.68
C PHE A 426 0.48 17.88 -10.17
N SER A 427 1.53 17.80 -9.35
CA SER A 427 2.69 16.91 -9.49
C SER A 427 2.33 15.46 -9.69
N GLU A 428 1.68 14.90 -8.68
CA GLU A 428 1.47 13.46 -8.58
C GLU A 428 0.40 12.99 -9.57
N ALA A 429 -0.63 13.82 -9.82
CA ALA A 429 -1.63 13.56 -10.85
C ALA A 429 -1.00 13.52 -12.25
N CYS A 430 -0.04 14.40 -12.54
CA CYS A 430 0.60 14.41 -13.85
C CYS A 430 1.64 13.30 -14.02
N GLU A 431 2.34 12.90 -12.95
CA GLU A 431 3.17 11.70 -12.91
C GLU A 431 2.34 10.44 -13.23
N ALA A 432 1.13 10.32 -12.65
CA ALA A 432 0.20 9.24 -12.94
C ALA A 432 -0.27 9.22 -14.42
N VAL A 433 -0.62 10.38 -14.99
CA VAL A 433 -1.00 10.49 -16.41
C VAL A 433 0.18 10.08 -17.30
N ALA A 434 1.40 10.44 -16.92
CA ALA A 434 2.61 10.17 -17.69
C ALA A 434 3.02 8.71 -17.67
N LEU A 435 2.98 8.08 -16.50
CA LEU A 435 3.18 6.64 -16.37
C LEU A 435 2.17 5.87 -17.20
N SER A 436 0.93 6.35 -17.21
CA SER A 436 -0.13 5.72 -17.98
C SER A 436 -0.01 5.97 -19.48
N ALA A 437 0.50 7.13 -19.89
CA ALA A 437 0.85 7.40 -21.27
C ALA A 437 2.07 6.55 -21.70
N ALA A 438 3.06 6.38 -20.83
CA ALA A 438 4.23 5.56 -21.09
C ALA A 438 3.88 4.07 -21.22
N SER A 439 3.02 3.52 -20.35
CA SER A 439 2.55 2.13 -20.46
C SER A 439 1.70 1.89 -21.72
N LEU A 440 0.93 2.89 -22.16
CA LEU A 440 0.24 2.88 -23.46
C LEU A 440 1.19 2.85 -24.65
N ILE A 441 2.31 3.57 -24.54
CA ILE A 441 3.31 3.71 -25.60
C ILE A 441 4.23 2.48 -25.65
N PHE A 442 4.44 1.82 -24.52
CA PHE A 442 5.36 0.70 -24.34
C PHE A 442 4.70 -0.42 -23.53
N PRO A 443 3.82 -1.21 -24.16
CA PRO A 443 3.02 -2.23 -23.47
C PRO A 443 3.84 -3.41 -22.94
N ASP A 444 5.05 -3.61 -23.44
CA ASP A 444 5.93 -4.74 -23.12
C ASP A 444 6.98 -4.40 -22.04
N GLY A 445 6.72 -3.39 -21.20
CA GLY A 445 7.68 -2.92 -20.19
C GLY A 445 7.02 -2.51 -18.88
N ARG A 446 7.75 -2.67 -17.77
CA ARG A 446 7.32 -2.19 -16.45
C ARG A 446 7.78 -0.74 -16.29
N TRP A 447 6.88 0.15 -15.86
CA TRP A 447 7.15 1.58 -15.73
C TRP A 447 7.08 2.01 -14.27
N GLU A 448 8.16 2.61 -13.76
CA GLU A 448 8.22 3.19 -12.41
C GLU A 448 8.56 4.67 -12.57
N ALA A 449 7.76 5.55 -11.94
CA ALA A 449 8.17 6.95 -11.80
C ALA A 449 8.88 7.07 -10.47
N ARG A 450 10.10 7.63 -10.52
CA ARG A 450 10.94 7.82 -9.34
C ARG A 450 11.04 9.31 -9.08
N SER A 451 10.06 9.85 -8.37
CA SER A 451 10.19 11.14 -7.70
C SER A 451 11.35 11.08 -6.70
N ARG A 452 12.54 11.53 -7.12
CA ARG A 452 13.65 11.91 -6.23
C ARG A 452 13.86 13.40 -6.47
N LEU A 453 13.56 14.21 -5.45
CA LEU A 453 13.61 15.67 -5.43
C LEU A 453 12.38 16.35 -6.05
N GLY A 454 11.85 17.32 -5.29
CA GLY A 454 10.61 18.01 -5.57
C GLY A 454 10.56 18.54 -7.00
N MET A 455 9.42 18.34 -7.66
CA MET A 455 9.18 18.93 -8.95
C MET A 455 9.30 20.45 -8.88
N GLN A 456 9.97 21.02 -9.87
CA GLN A 456 9.90 22.44 -10.17
C GLN A 456 8.94 22.63 -11.35
N SER A 457 7.74 23.09 -11.05
CA SER A 457 6.66 23.32 -12.02
C SER A 457 6.94 24.59 -12.82
N ALA A 458 7.11 24.49 -14.15
CA ALA A 458 7.16 25.67 -15.01
C ALA A 458 5.81 25.89 -15.69
N ASN A 459 5.08 26.91 -15.24
CA ASN A 459 3.76 27.26 -15.73
C ASN A 459 3.80 27.88 -17.14
N LEU A 460 3.06 27.30 -18.10
CA LEU A 460 2.76 27.95 -19.38
C LEU A 460 1.27 27.88 -19.66
N LEU A 461 0.56 28.89 -19.15
CA LEU A 461 -0.84 29.13 -19.49
C LEU A 461 -0.92 30.17 -20.60
N ALA A 462 -1.19 29.71 -21.82
CA ALA A 462 -1.49 30.56 -22.96
C ALA A 462 -2.99 30.94 -22.96
N LYS A 463 -3.42 31.76 -21.99
CA LYS A 463 -4.57 32.70 -22.05
C LYS A 463 -4.96 33.17 -20.65
N ALA A 464 -4.27 34.19 -20.16
CA ALA A 464 -4.81 35.17 -19.23
C ALA A 464 -3.98 36.44 -19.43
N GLY A 465 -4.59 37.50 -19.96
CA GLY A 465 -3.92 38.77 -20.23
C GLY A 465 -3.11 39.26 -19.02
N ASP A 466 -1.89 39.70 -19.31
CA ASP A 466 -0.94 40.47 -18.49
C ASP A 466 -0.49 39.95 -17.11
N LEU A 467 -1.17 39.01 -16.44
CA LEU A 467 -0.75 38.55 -15.10
C LEU A 467 0.19 37.33 -15.10
N THR A 468 0.36 36.61 -16.22
CA THR A 468 1.08 35.32 -16.26
C THR A 468 2.58 35.43 -16.57
N GLY A 469 3.07 36.56 -17.08
CA GLY A 469 4.51 36.81 -17.23
C GLY A 469 5.27 36.86 -15.90
N SER A 470 4.57 37.13 -14.80
CA SER A 470 5.11 37.16 -13.44
C SER A 470 5.36 35.76 -12.85
N ILE A 471 4.46 34.80 -13.14
CA ILE A 471 4.47 33.48 -12.48
C ILE A 471 5.60 32.59 -13.02
N ALA A 472 5.81 32.56 -14.35
CA ALA A 472 6.91 31.79 -14.93
C ALA A 472 8.29 32.42 -14.63
N SER A 473 8.37 33.75 -14.44
CA SER A 473 9.64 34.41 -14.13
C SER A 473 10.06 34.29 -12.67
N GLN A 474 9.13 34.20 -11.72
CA GLN A 474 9.45 34.05 -10.29
C GLN A 474 10.02 32.67 -9.92
N ASP A 475 9.58 31.58 -10.54
CA ASP A 475 10.15 30.24 -10.27
C ASP A 475 11.37 29.93 -11.14
N VAL A 476 11.39 30.35 -12.41
CA VAL A 476 12.58 30.17 -13.29
C VAL A 476 13.78 30.97 -12.80
N SER A 477 13.58 32.12 -12.15
CA SER A 477 14.67 32.91 -11.56
C SER A 477 15.31 32.27 -10.32
N ARG A 478 14.66 31.26 -9.72
CA ARG A 478 15.23 30.44 -8.63
C ARG A 478 16.04 29.24 -9.13
N LEU A 479 16.00 28.98 -10.44
CA LEU A 479 16.71 27.87 -11.07
C LEU A 479 18.10 28.31 -11.52
N SER A 480 19.10 27.48 -11.25
CA SER A 480 20.47 27.72 -11.73
C SER A 480 20.97 26.53 -12.53
N GLY A 481 21.75 26.78 -13.57
CA GLY A 481 22.42 25.71 -14.32
C GLY A 481 21.55 25.00 -15.38
N PRO A 482 21.82 23.71 -15.66
CA PRO A 482 21.20 22.95 -16.75
C PRO A 482 19.67 22.84 -16.68
N GLU A 483 19.10 22.77 -15.48
CA GLU A 483 17.66 22.63 -15.23
C GLU A 483 16.86 23.84 -15.74
N ALA A 484 17.39 25.06 -15.55
CA ALA A 484 16.78 26.28 -16.07
C ALA A 484 16.74 26.30 -17.61
N ALA A 485 17.76 25.74 -18.25
CA ALA A 485 17.85 25.64 -19.71
C ALA A 485 16.88 24.58 -20.26
N GLU A 486 16.75 23.43 -19.59
CA GLU A 486 15.79 22.36 -19.92
C GLU A 486 14.34 22.87 -19.78
N ILE A 487 14.02 23.57 -18.69
CA ILE A 487 12.70 24.22 -18.49
C ILE A 487 12.44 25.25 -19.58
N THR A 488 13.42 26.12 -19.87
CA THR A 488 13.27 27.18 -20.87
C THR A 488 13.07 26.58 -22.27
N ALA A 489 13.78 25.50 -22.62
CA ALA A 489 13.64 24.80 -23.88
C ALA A 489 12.28 24.12 -24.01
N LEU A 490 11.82 23.43 -22.95
CA LEU A 490 10.48 22.84 -22.88
C LEU A 490 9.40 23.90 -22.99
N ALA A 491 9.61 25.03 -22.32
CA ALA A 491 8.71 26.16 -22.36
C ALA A 491 8.58 26.78 -23.75
N HIS A 492 9.71 26.94 -24.44
CA HIS A 492 9.73 27.40 -25.82
C HIS A 492 9.06 26.41 -26.77
N ALA A 493 9.24 25.10 -26.55
CA ALA A 493 8.62 24.05 -27.36
C ALA A 493 7.09 24.05 -27.22
N THR A 494 6.55 24.33 -26.03
CA THR A 494 5.10 24.35 -25.77
C THR A 494 4.43 25.68 -26.16
N ARG A 495 5.16 26.81 -26.19
CA ARG A 495 4.64 28.10 -26.73
C ARG A 495 4.16 28.01 -28.18
N GLY A 496 4.72 27.09 -28.97
CA GLY A 496 4.27 26.81 -30.33
C GLY A 496 2.88 26.14 -30.42
N LEU A 497 2.29 25.69 -29.31
CA LEU A 497 1.00 25.01 -29.25
C LEU A 497 -0.18 26.01 -29.13
N GLN A 498 -0.14 27.11 -29.89
CA GLN A 498 -1.18 28.14 -29.85
C GLN A 498 -2.57 27.55 -30.11
N GLY A 499 -3.49 27.80 -29.18
CA GLY A 499 -4.89 27.35 -29.24
C GLY A 499 -5.19 26.04 -28.52
N ALA A 500 -4.18 25.37 -27.95
CA ALA A 500 -4.43 24.30 -26.99
C ALA A 500 -4.82 24.89 -25.62
N GLY A 501 -5.55 24.14 -24.82
CA GLY A 501 -5.88 24.53 -23.44
C GLY A 501 -4.63 24.55 -22.55
N PRO A 502 -4.79 24.48 -21.22
CA PRO A 502 -3.66 24.38 -20.30
C PRO A 502 -2.65 23.31 -20.75
N ALA A 503 -1.38 23.68 -20.83
CA ALA A 503 -0.27 22.77 -21.09
C ALA A 503 0.53 22.57 -19.82
N ILE A 504 0.83 21.32 -19.49
CA ILE A 504 1.57 20.93 -18.30
C ILE A 504 2.90 20.35 -18.77
N ALA A 505 3.99 20.82 -18.18
CA ALA A 505 5.34 20.35 -18.47
C ALA A 505 5.91 19.75 -17.19
N LEU A 506 6.21 18.44 -17.19
CA LEU A 506 6.96 17.77 -16.13
C LEU A 506 8.38 17.49 -16.59
N LEU A 507 9.32 17.84 -15.72
CA LEU A 507 10.70 17.37 -15.79
C LEU A 507 10.91 16.39 -14.65
N THR A 508 10.31 15.21 -14.81
CA THR A 508 10.53 14.09 -13.88
C THR A 508 11.13 12.95 -14.68
N PRO A 509 12.28 12.41 -14.23
CA PRO A 509 12.88 11.28 -14.89
C PRO A 509 11.95 10.06 -14.84
N LEU A 510 11.44 9.62 -15.99
CA LEU A 510 10.68 8.37 -16.10
C LEU A 510 11.64 7.26 -16.50
N VAL A 511 11.66 6.17 -15.72
CA VAL A 511 12.54 5.03 -15.97
C VAL A 511 11.70 3.82 -16.40
N ALA A 512 11.93 3.37 -17.63
CA ALA A 512 11.46 2.07 -18.09
C ALA A 512 12.38 1.00 -17.54
N VAL A 513 11.82 -0.04 -16.92
CA VAL A 513 12.59 -1.15 -16.36
C VAL A 513 12.23 -2.43 -17.10
N GLY A 514 13.24 -3.17 -17.52
CA GLY A 514 13.08 -4.46 -18.19
C GLY A 514 12.66 -5.56 -17.22
N ASP A 515 12.29 -6.72 -17.77
CA ASP A 515 11.91 -7.90 -16.96
C ASP A 515 13.06 -8.39 -16.07
N ASP A 516 14.30 -8.04 -16.41
CA ASP A 516 15.52 -8.32 -15.65
C ASP A 516 15.86 -7.26 -14.58
N GLY A 517 15.02 -6.23 -14.43
CA GLY A 517 15.24 -5.14 -13.48
C GLY A 517 16.22 -4.07 -13.96
N GLN A 518 16.71 -4.13 -15.20
CA GLN A 518 17.62 -3.11 -15.77
C GLN A 518 16.86 -1.93 -16.35
N ASP A 519 17.41 -0.72 -16.22
CA ASP A 519 16.86 0.50 -16.82
C ASP A 519 16.98 0.42 -18.36
N LEU A 520 15.84 0.31 -19.06
CA LEU A 520 15.77 0.25 -20.52
C LEU A 520 15.77 1.64 -21.17
N LEU A 521 15.19 2.63 -20.50
CA LEU A 521 15.01 3.99 -20.99
C LEU A 521 14.81 4.94 -19.81
N GLU A 522 15.57 6.03 -19.77
CA GLU A 522 15.33 7.15 -18.87
C GLU A 522 14.88 8.35 -19.72
N LEU A 523 13.70 8.91 -19.45
CA LEU A 523 13.19 10.12 -20.08
C LEU A 523 13.43 11.28 -19.13
N ASP A 524 14.08 12.37 -19.56
CA ASP A 524 14.36 13.50 -18.66
C ASP A 524 13.10 14.30 -18.29
N GLY A 525 12.07 14.23 -19.14
CA GLY A 525 10.77 14.80 -18.85
C GLY A 525 9.75 14.57 -19.95
N PHE A 526 8.56 15.12 -19.77
CA PHE A 526 7.49 15.12 -20.76
C PHE A 526 6.52 16.28 -20.48
N ALA A 527 5.86 16.82 -21.49
CA ALA A 527 4.76 17.76 -21.35
C ALA A 527 3.46 17.14 -21.87
N ILE A 528 2.38 17.31 -21.11
CA ILE A 528 1.03 16.90 -21.47
C ILE A 528 0.19 18.16 -21.65
N CYS A 529 -0.42 18.32 -22.81
CA CYS A 529 -1.33 19.42 -23.08
C CYS A 529 -2.72 18.87 -23.40
N TYR A 530 -3.74 19.42 -22.75
CA TYR A 530 -5.13 19.06 -23.01
C TYR A 530 -5.87 20.24 -23.64
N ASP A 531 -6.31 20.05 -24.89
CA ASP A 531 -7.08 21.02 -25.65
C ASP A 531 -8.57 20.83 -25.36
N LEU A 532 -9.09 21.66 -24.45
CA LEU A 532 -10.49 21.68 -24.01
C LEU A 532 -11.48 21.94 -25.16
N GLN A 533 -11.09 22.69 -26.19
CA GLN A 533 -11.99 23.00 -27.30
C GLN A 533 -12.15 21.82 -28.25
N ARG A 534 -11.16 20.94 -28.29
CA ARG A 534 -11.12 19.80 -29.22
C ARG A 534 -11.24 18.46 -28.54
N ASP A 535 -11.30 18.45 -27.21
CA ASP A 535 -11.19 17.28 -26.35
C ASP A 535 -10.00 16.43 -26.83
N ALA A 536 -8.77 16.89 -26.58
CA ALA A 536 -7.59 16.29 -27.21
C ALA A 536 -6.38 16.34 -26.28
N LEU A 537 -5.70 15.21 -26.08
CA LEU A 537 -4.49 15.11 -25.26
C LEU A 537 -3.24 15.02 -26.13
N THR A 538 -2.24 15.84 -25.86
CA THR A 538 -0.96 15.89 -26.57
C THR A 538 0.17 15.61 -25.59
N LEU A 539 0.94 14.54 -25.82
CA LEU A 539 2.16 14.23 -25.08
C LEU A 539 3.40 14.66 -25.88
N THR A 540 4.28 15.41 -25.24
CA THR A 540 5.61 15.79 -25.73
C THR A 540 6.63 15.15 -24.80
N VAL A 541 7.66 14.46 -25.31
CA VAL A 541 8.68 13.85 -24.45
C VAL A 541 9.98 14.63 -24.59
N VAL A 542 10.61 14.96 -23.47
CA VAL A 542 11.82 15.79 -23.37
C VAL A 542 12.99 14.90 -23.00
N GLU A 543 13.88 14.74 -23.97
CA GLU A 543 15.18 14.07 -23.89
C GLU A 543 15.17 12.63 -23.31
N ALA A 544 16.15 11.83 -23.69
CA ALA A 544 16.28 10.47 -23.19
C ALA A 544 17.75 10.14 -23.00
N LYS A 545 18.18 10.02 -21.75
CA LYS A 545 19.55 9.66 -21.36
C LYS A 545 19.70 8.14 -21.27
N ARG A 546 20.96 7.67 -21.18
CA ARG A 546 21.37 6.25 -21.01
C ARG A 546 20.80 5.26 -22.04
N ARG A 547 20.98 5.57 -23.33
CA ARG A 547 20.57 4.66 -24.43
C ARG A 547 21.69 3.71 -24.86
N GLN A 548 21.37 2.44 -25.10
CA GLN A 548 22.22 1.57 -25.93
C GLN A 548 22.31 2.17 -27.35
N ARG A 549 23.55 2.42 -27.81
CA ARG A 549 23.95 3.31 -28.94
C ARG A 549 23.29 3.10 -30.31
N ARG A 550 22.50 2.05 -30.54
CA ARG A 550 21.94 1.71 -31.88
C ARG A 550 20.46 2.04 -32.08
N SER A 551 19.78 2.65 -31.10
CA SER A 551 18.30 2.66 -31.10
C SER A 551 17.61 3.94 -31.57
N ARG A 552 18.25 5.09 -31.85
CA ARG A 552 17.49 6.36 -32.05
C ARG A 552 16.40 6.29 -33.12
N SER A 553 16.74 5.85 -34.33
CA SER A 553 15.78 5.76 -35.45
C SER A 553 14.93 4.49 -35.40
N SER A 554 15.39 3.46 -34.67
CA SER A 554 14.66 2.20 -34.48
C SER A 554 13.63 2.34 -33.37
N ALA A 555 13.97 2.95 -32.24
CA ALA A 555 13.07 3.31 -31.15
C ALA A 555 12.03 4.32 -31.60
N VAL A 556 12.37 5.39 -32.32
CA VAL A 556 11.33 6.32 -32.85
C VAL A 556 10.41 5.64 -33.85
N ARG A 557 10.92 4.75 -34.72
CA ARG A 557 10.09 3.96 -35.65
C ARG A 557 9.29 2.86 -34.94
N ALA A 558 9.84 2.22 -33.91
CA ALA A 558 9.17 1.20 -33.11
C ALA A 558 8.11 1.84 -32.21
N LEU A 559 8.39 3.02 -31.65
CA LEU A 559 7.43 3.87 -30.95
C LEU A 559 6.29 4.25 -31.88
N GLY A 560 6.61 4.76 -33.07
CA GLY A 560 5.61 5.13 -34.06
C GLY A 560 4.82 3.94 -34.58
N ALA A 561 5.45 2.81 -34.86
CA ALA A 561 4.80 1.59 -35.33
C ALA A 561 3.94 0.95 -34.24
N LYS A 562 4.42 0.86 -32.99
CA LYS A 562 3.65 0.33 -31.86
C LYS A 562 2.47 1.24 -31.50
N LEU A 563 2.62 2.56 -31.60
CA LEU A 563 1.52 3.51 -31.39
C LEU A 563 0.51 3.55 -32.54
N SER A 564 0.93 3.28 -33.77
CA SER A 564 0.01 3.08 -34.89
C SER A 564 -0.71 1.73 -34.82
N ASN A 565 -0.12 0.71 -34.19
CA ASN A 565 -0.70 -0.63 -34.04
C ASN A 565 -1.57 -0.80 -32.78
N ALA A 566 -1.30 -0.04 -31.71
CA ALA A 566 -2.21 0.08 -30.58
C ALA A 566 -3.47 0.80 -31.08
N MET A 567 -4.59 0.07 -31.22
CA MET A 567 -5.84 0.50 -31.86
C MET A 567 -6.45 1.79 -31.29
N LEU A 568 -5.83 2.93 -31.58
CA LEU A 568 -6.40 4.26 -31.44
C LEU A 568 -7.12 4.58 -32.78
N PRO A 569 -8.34 5.15 -32.76
CA PRO A 569 -8.96 5.67 -33.99
C PRO A 569 -8.01 6.71 -34.61
N PRO A 570 -8.00 6.90 -35.95
CA PRO A 570 -6.80 7.18 -36.73
C PRO A 570 -5.93 8.25 -36.09
N ALA A 571 -4.94 7.79 -35.31
CA ALA A 571 -3.99 8.64 -34.64
C ALA A 571 -2.74 8.71 -35.52
N THR A 572 -2.48 9.87 -36.13
CA THR A 572 -1.25 10.09 -36.89
C THR A 572 -0.12 10.44 -35.93
N PHE A 573 0.75 9.47 -35.64
CA PHE A 573 1.91 9.66 -34.76
C PHE A 573 3.11 10.23 -35.52
N ARG A 574 3.78 11.26 -34.95
CA ARG A 574 5.12 11.71 -35.39
C ARG A 574 5.96 12.12 -34.18
N GLY A 575 6.89 11.26 -33.75
CA GLY A 575 7.81 11.57 -32.66
C GLY A 575 8.94 12.52 -33.11
N ARG A 576 9.30 13.49 -32.26
CA ARG A 576 10.50 14.33 -32.42
C ARG A 576 11.33 14.26 -31.14
N LEU A 577 12.62 13.98 -31.26
CA LEU A 577 13.57 14.10 -30.15
C LEU A 577 14.02 15.56 -30.06
N VAL A 578 13.89 16.19 -28.90
CA VAL A 578 14.57 17.44 -28.58
C VAL A 578 15.91 17.09 -27.94
N SER A 579 16.99 17.70 -28.41
CA SER A 579 18.36 17.50 -27.93
C SER A 579 18.88 18.88 -27.56
N ALA A 580 19.36 19.07 -26.33
CA ALA A 580 19.92 20.33 -25.88
C ALA A 580 21.38 20.57 -26.32
N GLU A 581 21.89 19.85 -27.34
CA GLU A 581 23.25 20.09 -27.85
C GLU A 581 23.30 21.31 -28.79
N LYS A 582 24.15 22.26 -28.40
CA LYS A 582 24.35 23.61 -28.94
C LYS A 582 24.55 23.64 -30.47
N GLY A 583 23.79 24.48 -31.17
CA GLY A 583 24.15 24.90 -32.53
C GLY A 583 23.04 25.61 -33.32
N ARG A 584 23.25 26.89 -33.63
CA ARG A 584 22.42 27.78 -34.44
C ARG A 584 22.03 27.18 -35.81
N ILE A 585 20.82 26.67 -36.00
CA ILE A 585 20.19 26.53 -37.33
C ILE A 585 18.67 26.76 -37.21
N GLY A 586 18.12 27.57 -38.12
CA GLY A 586 16.73 28.04 -38.12
C GLY A 586 15.67 26.94 -38.00
N MET A 587 14.62 27.25 -37.24
CA MET A 587 13.53 26.33 -36.94
C MET A 587 12.45 26.36 -38.03
N ALA A 588 12.15 25.19 -38.60
CA ALA A 588 10.88 24.93 -39.29
C ALA A 588 9.96 24.11 -38.38
N TRP A 589 8.69 24.52 -38.31
CA TRP A 589 7.67 24.03 -37.35
C TRP A 589 6.62 23.18 -38.06
N ARG A 590 6.18 22.07 -37.43
CA ARG A 590 4.98 21.30 -37.83
C ARG A 590 4.32 20.65 -36.61
N HIS A 591 2.98 20.65 -36.60
CA HIS A 591 2.12 20.31 -35.45
C HIS A 591 1.47 18.91 -35.57
N ILE A 592 1.00 18.35 -34.43
CA ILE A 592 0.43 17.00 -34.26
C ILE A 592 -0.97 17.12 -33.60
N ARG A 593 -1.92 16.21 -33.88
CA ARG A 593 -3.31 16.30 -33.40
C ARG A 593 -3.90 14.92 -33.06
N ILE A 594 -4.62 14.80 -31.94
CA ILE A 594 -5.34 13.57 -31.51
C ILE A 594 -6.75 13.96 -31.01
N PRO A 595 -7.85 13.54 -31.65
CA PRO A 595 -9.22 13.82 -31.17
C PRO A 595 -9.71 12.79 -30.11
N ALA A 596 -10.50 13.20 -29.11
CA ALA A 596 -11.00 12.30 -28.05
C ALA A 596 -12.36 11.65 -28.33
N HIS A 597 -13.12 12.10 -29.33
CA HIS A 597 -14.41 11.48 -29.69
C HIS A 597 -14.43 10.94 -31.13
N LEU A 598 -15.09 9.78 -31.32
CA LEU A 598 -15.53 9.32 -32.63
C LEU A 598 -16.71 10.19 -33.09
N PRO A 599 -16.85 10.49 -34.40
CA PRO A 599 -18.11 10.99 -34.90
C PRO A 599 -19.19 9.94 -34.57
N ARG A 600 -20.28 10.37 -33.92
CA ARG A 600 -21.49 9.54 -33.81
C ARG A 600 -21.86 9.15 -35.24
N GLY A 601 -21.75 7.87 -35.57
CA GLY A 601 -22.21 7.36 -36.86
C GLY A 601 -23.67 7.75 -37.02
N SER A 602 -23.96 8.67 -37.95
CA SER A 602 -25.31 8.84 -38.43
C SER A 602 -25.70 7.52 -39.07
N ALA A 603 -26.69 6.85 -38.50
CA ALA A 603 -27.40 5.79 -39.19
C ALA A 603 -27.96 6.41 -40.48
N ARG A 604 -27.30 6.15 -41.61
CA ARG A 604 -27.93 6.27 -42.91
C ARG A 604 -28.98 5.16 -42.96
N THR A 605 -30.23 5.52 -42.74
CA THR A 605 -31.36 4.77 -43.25
C THR A 605 -31.25 4.77 -44.78
N GLY A 606 -30.79 3.65 -45.34
CA GLY A 606 -30.92 3.37 -46.76
C GLY A 606 -32.37 3.04 -47.08
N SER A 607 -32.88 3.68 -48.13
CA SER A 607 -34.16 3.44 -48.81
C SER A 607 -34.33 2.00 -49.25
#